data_AF-A0A940QXA6-F1
#
_entry.id   AF-A0A940QXA6-F1
#
_cell.length_a   1.000
_cell.length_b   1.000
_cell.length_c   1.000
_cell.angle_alpha   90.00
_cell.angle_beta   90.00
_cell.angle_gamma   90.00
#
_symmetry.space_group_name_H-M   'P 1'
#
loop_
_entity.id
_entity.type
_entity.pdbx_description
1 polymer ?
#
loop_
_entity_poly.entity_id
_entity_poly.type
_entity_poly.pdbx_seq_one_letter_code
_entity_poly.pdbx_strand_id
1 'polypeptide(L)' 'MRILVVEDEKKVANFIKKGLEEEHYAVDNAYDGESGLYM' A
#
# COMPACT_ATOMS: atom_id res chain seq x y z
N MET A 1 -13.57 -2.08 0.69
CA MET A 1 -12.70 -2.75 -0.31
C MET A 1 -11.27 -2.75 0.24
N ARG A 2 -10.49 -3.81 0.01
CA ARG A 2 -9.10 -3.92 0.47
C ARG A 2 -8.15 -3.67 -0.69
N ILE A 3 -7.12 -2.86 -0.46
CA ILE A 3 -6.12 -2.47 -1.46
C ILE A 3 -4.74 -2.82 -0.92
N LEU A 4 -3.92 -3.47 -1.73
CA LEU A 4 -2.50 -3.65 -1.47
C LEU A 4 -1.72 -2.72 -2.39
N VAL A 5 -0.91 -1.83 -1.82
CA VAL A 5 0.01 -0.96 -2.56
C VAL A 5 1.38 -1.61 -2.53
N VAL A 6 1.88 -2.04 -3.69
CA VAL A 6 3.24 -2.54 -3.85
C VAL A 6 4.07 -1.41 -4.45
N GLU A 7 4.96 -0.82 -3.66
CA GLU A 7 5.84 0.25 -4.15
C GLU A 7 7.18 0.28 -3.42
N ASP A 8 8.27 0.39 -4.18
CA ASP A 8 9.65 0.28 -3.67
C ASP A 8 10.08 1.50 -2.84
N GLU A 9 9.62 2.70 -3.21
CA GLU A 9 9.85 3.91 -2.43
C GLU A 9 8.85 4.04 -1.26
N LYS A 10 9.33 3.75 -0.04
CA LYS A 10 8.53 3.83 1.20
C LYS A 10 7.77 5.13 1.40
N LYS A 11 8.33 6.28 0.96
CA LYS A 11 7.67 7.58 1.08
C LYS A 11 6.44 7.66 0.19
N VAL A 12 6.55 7.20 -1.06
CA VAL A 12 5.45 7.15 -2.03
C VAL A 12 4.38 6.17 -1.56
N ALA A 13 4.77 4.95 -1.16
CA ALA A 13 3.85 3.94 -0.64
C ALA A 13 2.99 4.48 0.53
N ASN A 14 3.62 5.19 1.48
CA ASN A 14 2.92 5.77 2.62
C ASN A 14 2.03 6.96 2.23
N PHE A 15 2.45 7.76 1.25
CA PHE A 15 1.64 8.86 0.73
C PHE A 15 0.35 8.33 0.06
N ILE A 16 0.47 7.31 -0.79
CA ILE A 16 -0.66 6.67 -1.46
C ILE A 16 -1.58 6.01 -0.43
N LYS A 17 -1.01 5.24 0.52
CA LYS A 17 -1.77 4.61 1.59
C LYS A 17 -2.63 5.60 2.36
N LYS A 18 -2.04 6.72 2.78
CA LYS A 18 -2.76 7.74 3.53
C LYS A 18 -3.92 8.34 2.73
N GLY A 19 -3.72 8.66 1.45
CA GLY A 19 -4.79 9.19 0.60
C GLY A 19 -5.94 8.20 0.39
N LEU A 20 -5.63 6.90 0.27
CA LEU A 20 -6.65 5.86 0.15
C LEU A 20 -7.37 5.57 1.47
N GLU A 21 -6.67 5.63 2.61
CA GLU A 21 -7.29 5.50 3.94
C GLU A 21 -8.23 6.68 4.26
N GLU A 22 -7.88 7.90 3.81
CA GLU A 22 -8.75 9.09 3.91
C GLU A 22 -10.06 8.90 3.13
N GLU A 23 -10.04 8.15 2.03
CA GLU A 23 -11.22 7.73 1.25
C GLU A 23 -11.93 6.48 1.82
N HIS A 24 -11.62 6.10 3.06
CA HIS A 24 -12.21 4.97 3.79
C HIS A 24 -11.93 3.57 3.19
N TYR A 25 -10.85 3.41 2.43
CA TYR A 25 -10.34 2.11 2.04
C TYR A 25 -9.49 1.47 3.15
N ALA A 26 -9.47 0.15 3.20
CA ALA A 26 -8.50 -0.59 4.01
C ALA A 26 -7.28 -0.89 3.14
N VAL A 27 -6.10 -0.44 3.58
CA VAL A 27 -4.90 -0.42 2.73
C VAL A 27 -3.68 -1.01 3.43
N ASP A 28 -3.03 -1.95 2.78
CA ASP A 28 -1.75 -2.54 3.18
C ASP A 28 -0.65 -2.15 2.20
N ASN A 29 0.60 -2.11 2.68
CA ASN A 29 1.76 -1.74 1.88
C ASN A 29 2.78 -2.88 1.84
N ALA A 30 3.29 -3.17 0.65
CA ALA A 30 4.49 -3.97 0.43
C ALA A 30 5.55 -3.11 -0.27
N TYR A 31 6.82 -3.36 0.03
CA TYR A 31 7.94 -2.58 -0.51
C TYR A 31 8.70 -3.29 -1.63
N ASP A 32 8.23 -4.45 -2.03
CA ASP A 32 8.77 -5.27 -3.09
C ASP A 32 7.72 -6.30 -3.52
N GLY A 33 7.91 -6.87 -4.70
CA GLY A 33 6.95 -7.80 -5.29
C GLY A 33 6.86 -9.15 -4.57
N GLU A 34 7.93 -9.58 -3.89
CA GLU A 34 7.92 -10.85 -3.15
C GLU A 34 7.05 -10.71 -1.89
N SER A 35 7.31 -9.67 -1.09
CA SER A 35 6.49 -9.32 0.07
C SER A 35 5.01 -9.13 -0.31
N GLY A 36 4.74 -8.44 -1.42
CA GLY A 36 3.38 -8.20 -1.89
C GLY A 36 2.66 -9.46 -2.37
N LEU A 37 3.40 -10.45 -2.88
CA LEU A 37 2.82 -11.73 -3.30
C LEU A 37 2.35 -12.59 -2.12
N TYR A 38 2.93 -12.42 -0.92
CA TYR A 38 2.63 -13.20 0.28
C TYR A 38 1.63 -12.52 1.25
N MET A 39 1.11 -11.33 0.92
CA MET A 39 0.22 -10.53 1.75
C MET A 39 -1.27 -10.78 1.50
#